data_AF-A0A1F7XK94-F1
#
_entry.id   AF-A0A1F7XK94-F1
#
_cell.length_a   1.000
_cell.length_b   1.000
_cell.length_c   1.000
_cell.angle_alpha   90.00
_cell.angle_beta   90.00
_cell.angle_gamma   90.00
#
_symmetry.space_group_name_H-M   'P 1'
#
loop_
_entity.id
_entity.type
_entity.pdbx_description
1 polymer ?
#
loop_
_entity_poly.entity_id
_entity_poly.type
_entity_poly.pdbx_seq_one_letter_code
_entity_poly.pdbx_strand_id
1 'polypeptide(L)'
;MNEIIPGHTEKPADYYTLSLKVWRKALSQSQRETLLEVGKEKVILFAQQVLKRMDDLEMATTEPLFERITQDDTEYINAIWCLAAPGTWLRPWKNDRYIKATYSAWWDRHQMIASMKISEAIGRRRANLSLIESLPEKSQKEVLRLSPPIVYNGRPDENDSLRKAINQGGYRTEFLRSKLHLIDTDRGELFNSLDQVRSIRLPDRKLESGDRIGIVVRPGQAVRLLHFMNNLNNGFPSGVKVKIFPVRTGQEGIPAHHIQETCGLLYYLFTTRDAAEEPYPYEY
;
A
#
# COMPACT_ATOMS: atom_id res chain seq x y z
N MET A 1 -9.89 21.12 -18.19
CA MET A 1 -10.44 20.31 -19.30
C MET A 1 -10.88 19.01 -18.69
N ASN A 2 -12.15 18.64 -18.85
CA ASN A 2 -12.66 17.38 -18.34
C ASN A 2 -12.59 16.35 -19.46
N GLU A 3 -11.68 15.38 -19.34
CA GLU A 3 -11.72 14.21 -20.21
C GLU A 3 -12.88 13.31 -19.77
N ILE A 4 -13.85 13.13 -20.65
CA ILE A 4 -14.93 12.17 -20.47
C ILE A 4 -14.32 10.78 -20.72
N ILE A 5 -14.06 10.04 -19.65
CA ILE A 5 -13.62 8.65 -19.75
C ILE A 5 -14.82 7.83 -20.24
N PRO A 6 -14.71 7.11 -21.37
CA PRO A 6 -15.82 6.32 -21.90
C PRO A 6 -16.15 5.16 -20.95
N GLY A 7 -17.44 4.91 -20.72
CA GLY A 7 -17.91 3.86 -19.82
C GLY A 7 -17.47 2.47 -20.28
N HIS A 8 -16.72 1.76 -19.43
CA HIS A 8 -16.35 0.38 -19.67
C HIS A 8 -17.46 -0.59 -19.25
N THR A 9 -17.94 -1.38 -20.20
CA THR A 9 -18.60 -2.66 -19.92
C THR A 9 -17.52 -3.73 -19.72
N GLU A 10 -17.03 -3.87 -18.49
CA GLU A 10 -16.02 -4.90 -18.18
C GLU A 10 -16.64 -6.31 -18.29
N LYS A 11 -15.98 -7.18 -19.07
CA LYS A 11 -16.19 -8.62 -18.93
C LYS A 11 -15.58 -9.05 -17.59
N PRO A 12 -16.24 -9.88 -16.77
CA PRO A 12 -15.66 -10.35 -15.52
C PRO A 12 -14.32 -11.04 -15.79
N ALA A 13 -13.31 -10.73 -14.97
CA ALA A 13 -11.97 -11.25 -15.14
C ALA A 13 -11.96 -12.79 -15.07
N ASP A 14 -11.32 -13.43 -16.04
CA ASP A 14 -11.11 -14.89 -16.01
C ASP A 14 -10.01 -15.24 -15.00
N TYR A 15 -10.40 -15.27 -13.73
CA TYR A 15 -9.54 -15.65 -12.62
C TYR A 15 -9.02 -17.08 -12.75
N TYR A 16 -9.69 -17.98 -13.49
CA TYR A 16 -9.19 -19.33 -13.74
C TYR A 16 -7.99 -19.30 -14.70
N THR A 17 -8.10 -18.62 -15.84
CA THR A 17 -6.96 -18.42 -16.75
C THR A 17 -5.82 -17.66 -16.07
N LEU A 18 -6.11 -16.67 -15.23
CA LEU A 18 -5.08 -15.90 -14.54
C LEU A 18 -4.37 -16.71 -13.42
N SER A 19 -5.11 -17.48 -12.63
CA SER A 19 -4.52 -18.39 -11.62
C SER A 19 -3.73 -19.55 -12.25
N LEU A 20 -4.09 -20.04 -13.44
CA LEU A 20 -3.25 -20.97 -14.20
C LEU A 20 -1.91 -20.34 -14.63
N LYS A 21 -1.88 -19.03 -14.93
CA LYS A 21 -0.61 -18.30 -15.20
C LYS A 21 0.21 -18.14 -13.91
N VAL A 22 -0.44 -17.86 -12.77
CA VAL A 22 0.21 -17.86 -11.44
C VAL A 22 0.86 -19.21 -11.17
N TRP A 23 0.11 -20.31 -11.28
CA TRP A 23 0.63 -21.68 -11.07
C TRP A 23 1.88 -21.96 -11.92
N ARG A 24 1.82 -21.70 -13.23
CA ARG A 24 2.96 -21.92 -14.15
C ARG A 24 4.18 -21.08 -13.77
N LYS A 25 4.00 -19.80 -13.39
CA LYS A 25 5.10 -18.92 -12.96
C LYS A 25 5.63 -19.31 -11.58
N ALA A 26 4.79 -19.84 -10.69
CA ALA A 26 5.19 -20.26 -9.36
C ALA A 26 6.04 -21.54 -9.39
N LEU A 27 5.73 -22.48 -10.29
CA LEU A 27 6.54 -23.68 -10.53
C LEU A 27 7.93 -23.39 -11.16
N SER A 28 8.17 -22.20 -11.70
CA SER A 28 9.49 -21.77 -12.20
C SER A 28 10.30 -20.98 -11.15
N GLN A 29 9.93 -21.09 -9.87
CA GLN A 29 10.58 -20.43 -8.73
C GLN A 29 11.00 -21.47 -7.68
N SER A 30 11.74 -21.05 -6.65
CA SER A 30 12.28 -21.92 -5.59
C SER A 30 11.23 -22.75 -4.84
N GLN A 31 10.00 -22.26 -4.74
CA GLN A 31 8.84 -22.91 -4.11
C GLN A 31 8.25 -24.13 -4.85
N ARG A 32 8.83 -24.54 -5.98
CA ARG A 32 8.25 -25.56 -6.88
C ARG A 32 7.84 -26.84 -6.14
N GLU A 33 8.72 -27.41 -5.33
CA GLU A 33 8.51 -28.70 -4.68
C GLU A 33 7.36 -28.62 -3.67
N THR A 34 7.39 -27.64 -2.78
CA THR A 34 6.32 -27.35 -1.82
C THR A 34 4.96 -27.12 -2.50
N LEU A 35 4.91 -26.42 -3.63
CA LEU A 35 3.65 -26.20 -4.35
C LEU A 35 3.11 -27.46 -5.05
N LEU A 36 3.99 -28.41 -5.43
CA LEU A 36 3.57 -29.72 -5.94
C LEU A 36 2.97 -30.58 -4.81
N GLU A 37 3.56 -30.54 -3.61
CA GLU A 37 3.03 -31.22 -2.42
C GLU A 37 1.67 -30.66 -1.96
N VAL A 38 1.51 -29.34 -1.95
CA VAL A 38 0.23 -28.67 -1.61
C VAL A 38 -0.88 -29.00 -2.62
N GLY A 39 -0.51 -29.33 -3.86
CA GLY A 39 -1.43 -29.71 -4.92
C GLY A 39 -1.99 -28.53 -5.72
N LYS A 40 -2.01 -28.71 -7.04
CA LYS A 40 -2.42 -27.69 -8.03
C LYS A 40 -3.80 -27.08 -7.73
N GLU A 41 -4.77 -27.89 -7.33
CA GLU A 41 -6.15 -27.44 -7.11
C GLU A 41 -6.27 -26.46 -5.94
N LYS A 42 -5.66 -26.78 -4.79
CA LYS A 42 -5.60 -25.88 -3.63
C LYS A 42 -4.89 -24.57 -3.98
N VAL A 43 -3.77 -24.63 -4.71
CA VAL A 43 -3.02 -23.44 -5.13
C VAL A 43 -3.82 -22.57 -6.11
N ILE A 44 -4.56 -23.18 -7.04
CA ILE A 44 -5.43 -22.45 -7.98
C ILE A 44 -6.58 -21.76 -7.23
N LEU A 45 -7.28 -22.46 -6.34
CA LEU A 45 -8.41 -21.92 -5.59
C LEU A 45 -7.98 -20.72 -4.73
N PHE A 46 -6.87 -20.85 -4.01
CA PHE A 46 -6.29 -19.75 -3.24
C PHE A 46 -5.88 -18.58 -4.15
N ALA A 47 -5.22 -18.85 -5.27
CA ALA A 47 -4.84 -17.81 -6.23
C ALA A 47 -6.06 -17.07 -6.80
N GLN A 48 -7.17 -17.76 -7.09
CA GLN A 48 -8.41 -17.11 -7.54
C GLN A 48 -8.97 -16.13 -6.50
N GLN A 49 -9.02 -16.52 -5.22
CA GLN A 49 -9.47 -15.65 -4.13
C GLN A 49 -8.59 -14.42 -3.97
N VAL A 50 -7.27 -14.60 -4.00
CA VAL A 50 -6.28 -13.52 -3.93
C VAL A 50 -6.42 -12.55 -5.12
N LEU A 51 -6.52 -13.07 -6.34
CA LEU A 51 -6.67 -12.26 -7.55
C LEU A 51 -7.98 -11.46 -7.53
N LYS A 52 -9.10 -12.07 -7.10
CA LYS A 52 -10.37 -11.35 -6.94
C LYS A 52 -10.25 -10.21 -5.93
N ARG A 53 -9.62 -10.42 -4.77
CA ARG A 53 -9.38 -9.37 -3.76
C ARG A 53 -8.52 -8.22 -4.31
N MET A 54 -7.57 -8.51 -5.19
CA MET A 54 -6.78 -7.46 -5.86
C MET A 54 -7.63 -6.67 -6.86
N ASP A 55 -8.45 -7.33 -7.67
CA ASP A 55 -9.32 -6.68 -8.64
C ASP A 55 -10.44 -5.86 -7.94
N ASP A 56 -11.02 -6.35 -6.85
CA ASP A 56 -11.97 -5.59 -6.00
C ASP A 56 -11.35 -4.26 -5.50
N LEU A 57 -10.07 -4.31 -5.10
CA LEU A 57 -9.29 -3.13 -4.66
C LEU A 57 -8.86 -2.22 -5.83
N GLU A 58 -8.64 -2.75 -7.04
CA GLU A 58 -8.45 -1.94 -8.26
C GLU A 58 -9.74 -1.20 -8.63
N MET A 59 -10.91 -1.86 -8.53
CA MET A 59 -12.21 -1.24 -8.76
C MET A 59 -12.47 -0.09 -7.78
N ALA A 60 -12.09 -0.26 -6.50
CA ALA A 60 -12.14 0.81 -5.49
C ALA A 60 -11.19 1.99 -5.76
N THR A 61 -10.40 1.99 -6.85
CA THR A 61 -9.64 3.17 -7.29
C THR A 61 -10.31 3.98 -8.39
N THR A 62 -11.48 3.54 -8.86
CA THR A 62 -12.33 4.32 -9.77
C THR A 62 -12.94 5.54 -9.08
N GLU A 63 -13.26 5.41 -7.79
CA GLU A 63 -13.71 6.52 -6.94
C GLU A 63 -12.56 7.49 -6.59
N PRO A 64 -12.77 8.82 -6.69
CA PRO A 64 -11.82 9.83 -6.25
C PRO A 64 -11.33 9.59 -4.81
N LEU A 65 -10.03 9.76 -4.59
CA LEU A 65 -9.38 9.47 -3.31
C LEU A 65 -9.99 10.19 -2.10
N PHE A 66 -10.60 11.36 -2.33
CA PHE A 66 -11.21 12.19 -1.27
C PHE A 66 -12.66 11.81 -0.94
N GLU A 67 -13.36 11.13 -1.86
CA GLU A 67 -14.72 10.66 -1.67
C GLU A 67 -14.74 9.39 -0.80
N ARG A 68 -13.69 8.56 -0.92
CA ARG A 68 -13.43 7.37 -0.10
C ARG A 68 -13.08 7.64 1.37
N ILE A 69 -12.95 8.90 1.77
CA ILE A 69 -12.72 9.30 3.17
C ILE A 69 -14.08 9.51 3.82
N THR A 70 -14.34 8.82 4.93
CA THR A 70 -15.58 8.95 5.71
C THR A 70 -15.45 9.95 6.87
N GLN A 71 -16.52 10.19 7.62
CA GLN A 71 -16.45 10.95 8.88
C GLN A 71 -15.68 10.16 9.94
N ASP A 72 -15.97 8.86 10.06
CA ASP A 72 -15.24 7.89 10.89
C ASP A 72 -13.73 7.85 10.62
N ASP A 73 -13.30 7.93 9.36
CA ASP A 73 -11.88 8.04 9.01
C ASP A 73 -11.27 9.36 9.51
N THR A 74 -12.06 10.43 9.45
CA THR A 74 -11.65 11.76 9.91
C THR A 74 -11.45 11.80 11.42
N GLU A 75 -12.35 11.16 12.18
CA GLU A 75 -12.28 11.13 13.64
C GLU A 75 -11.20 10.17 14.16
N TYR A 76 -11.17 8.92 13.66
CA TYR A 76 -10.44 7.84 14.33
C TYR A 76 -9.08 7.49 13.74
N ILE A 77 -8.74 7.90 12.51
CA ILE A 77 -7.41 7.56 11.95
C ILE A 77 -6.29 8.27 12.74
N ASN A 78 -5.45 7.46 13.39
CA ASN A 78 -4.31 7.90 14.19
C ASN A 78 -3.09 8.21 13.31
N ALA A 79 -2.89 7.45 12.23
CA ALA A 79 -1.77 7.63 11.29
C ALA A 79 -2.10 7.10 9.89
N ILE A 80 -1.41 7.65 8.89
CA ILE A 80 -1.37 7.14 7.52
C ILE A 80 -0.08 6.36 7.31
N TRP A 81 -0.16 5.06 7.11
CA TRP A 81 0.99 4.23 6.75
C TRP A 81 1.18 4.24 5.23
N CYS A 82 2.25 4.90 4.78
CA CYS A 82 2.73 4.83 3.42
C CYS A 82 3.75 3.69 3.31
N LEU A 83 3.39 2.59 2.66
CA LEU A 83 4.34 1.53 2.34
C LEU A 83 5.33 2.00 1.28
N ALA A 84 6.56 1.50 1.36
CA ALA A 84 7.56 1.75 0.32
C ALA A 84 7.29 0.89 -0.92
N ALA A 85 7.38 1.50 -2.10
CA ALA A 85 7.02 0.86 -3.38
C ALA A 85 8.19 0.91 -4.39
N PRO A 86 8.05 0.39 -5.62
CA PRO A 86 9.06 0.54 -6.67
C PRO A 86 9.37 2.01 -7.00
N GLY A 87 10.64 2.28 -7.29
CA GLY A 87 11.16 3.64 -7.38
C GLY A 87 11.42 4.27 -6.01
N THR A 88 11.74 5.56 -6.00
CA THR A 88 11.90 6.35 -4.78
C THR A 88 11.27 7.73 -4.98
N TRP A 89 11.33 8.61 -3.98
CA TRP A 89 10.92 10.00 -4.20
C TRP A 89 11.71 10.69 -5.32
N LEU A 90 12.97 10.31 -5.54
CA LEU A 90 13.88 10.97 -6.49
C LEU A 90 14.10 10.21 -7.81
N ARG A 91 13.78 8.91 -7.88
CA ARG A 91 14.04 8.07 -9.07
C ARG A 91 12.81 7.27 -9.49
N PRO A 92 12.55 7.11 -10.80
CA PRO A 92 11.40 6.35 -11.30
C PRO A 92 11.45 4.87 -10.92
N TRP A 93 12.65 4.28 -10.93
CA TRP A 93 12.92 2.90 -10.52
C TRP A 93 14.06 2.87 -9.51
N LYS A 94 14.11 1.78 -8.73
CA LYS A 94 15.20 1.41 -7.82
C LYS A 94 15.79 0.08 -8.26
N ASN A 95 16.93 -0.33 -7.69
CA ASN A 95 17.47 -1.67 -7.95
C ASN A 95 16.64 -2.72 -7.21
N ASP A 96 15.60 -3.23 -7.87
CA ASP A 96 14.71 -4.27 -7.37
C ASP A 96 14.13 -5.13 -8.49
N ARG A 97 13.23 -6.06 -8.13
CA ARG A 97 12.52 -6.97 -9.05
C ARG A 97 11.59 -6.27 -10.07
N TYR A 98 11.39 -4.96 -9.99
CA TYR A 98 10.57 -4.14 -10.88
C TYR A 98 11.37 -3.17 -11.74
N ILE A 99 12.71 -3.12 -11.65
CA ILE A 99 13.54 -2.20 -12.46
C ILE A 99 13.33 -2.33 -13.98
N LYS A 100 12.87 -3.50 -14.45
CA LYS A 100 12.52 -3.76 -15.87
C LYS A 100 11.02 -3.59 -16.19
N ALA A 101 10.20 -3.27 -15.20
CA ALA A 101 8.76 -3.04 -15.35
C ALA A 101 8.48 -1.54 -15.55
N THR A 102 8.26 -1.13 -16.80
CA THR A 102 7.91 0.25 -17.16
C THR A 102 6.70 0.76 -16.38
N TYR A 103 5.68 -0.09 -16.21
CA TYR A 103 4.45 0.21 -15.46
C TYR A 103 4.70 0.59 -13.99
N SER A 104 5.85 0.22 -13.40
CA SER A 104 6.18 0.44 -11.98
C SER A 104 6.82 1.80 -11.69
N ALA A 105 7.03 2.63 -12.72
CA ALA A 105 7.71 3.91 -12.59
C ALA A 105 7.01 4.83 -11.56
N TRP A 106 7.81 5.44 -10.69
CA TRP A 106 7.38 6.44 -9.70
C TRP A 106 6.34 5.97 -8.68
N TRP A 107 6.14 4.66 -8.49
CA TRP A 107 5.10 4.16 -7.58
C TRP A 107 5.28 4.63 -6.14
N ASP A 108 6.51 4.64 -5.64
CA ASP A 108 6.84 5.15 -4.31
C ASP A 108 6.45 6.63 -4.12
N ARG A 109 6.88 7.48 -5.07
CA ARG A 109 6.48 8.90 -5.12
C ARG A 109 4.95 9.05 -5.21
N HIS A 110 4.26 8.23 -6.00
CA HIS A 110 2.81 8.29 -6.13
C HIS A 110 2.08 7.89 -4.84
N GLN A 111 2.55 6.87 -4.12
CA GLN A 111 2.02 6.49 -2.82
C GLN A 111 2.27 7.57 -1.75
N MET A 112 3.46 8.19 -1.74
CA MET A 112 3.73 9.30 -0.82
C MET A 112 2.83 10.50 -1.13
N ILE A 113 2.66 10.90 -2.40
CA ILE A 113 1.74 11.99 -2.79
C ILE A 113 0.29 11.68 -2.41
N ALA A 114 -0.17 10.43 -2.57
CA ALA A 114 -1.49 10.01 -2.11
C ALA A 114 -1.62 10.08 -0.59
N SER A 115 -0.59 9.67 0.16
CA SER A 115 -0.54 9.75 1.62
C SER A 115 -0.61 11.18 2.14
N MET A 116 0.14 12.10 1.52
CA MET A 116 0.03 13.54 1.78
C MET A 116 -1.39 14.05 1.55
N LYS A 117 -2.00 13.69 0.42
CA LYS A 117 -3.38 14.09 0.09
C LYS A 117 -4.41 13.59 1.09
N ILE A 118 -4.33 12.34 1.54
CA ILE A 118 -5.27 11.78 2.53
C ILE A 118 -5.08 12.43 3.88
N SER A 119 -3.83 12.56 4.34
CA SER A 119 -3.48 13.22 5.60
C SER A 119 -3.98 14.69 5.60
N GLU A 120 -3.72 15.44 4.53
CA GLU A 120 -4.22 16.81 4.36
C GLU A 120 -5.76 16.87 4.31
N ALA A 121 -6.42 15.94 3.62
CA ALA A 121 -7.88 15.90 3.52
C ALA A 121 -8.55 15.61 4.87
N ILE A 122 -7.98 14.71 5.68
CA ILE A 122 -8.41 14.48 7.06
C ILE A 122 -8.20 15.74 7.91
N GLY A 123 -7.04 16.40 7.79
CA GLY A 123 -6.76 17.66 8.48
C GLY A 123 -7.74 18.78 8.10
N ARG A 124 -8.09 18.90 6.81
CA ARG A 124 -9.10 19.84 6.29
C ARG A 124 -10.49 19.56 6.86
N ARG A 125 -10.94 18.29 6.87
CA ARG A 125 -12.24 17.93 7.46
C ARG A 125 -12.28 18.18 8.97
N ARG A 126 -11.22 17.83 9.71
CA ARG A 126 -11.07 18.17 11.15
C ARG A 126 -11.13 19.68 11.41
N ALA A 127 -10.69 20.50 10.45
CA ALA A 127 -10.74 21.96 10.50
C ALA A 127 -12.07 22.56 9.97
N ASN A 128 -13.03 21.74 9.53
CA ASN A 128 -14.23 22.18 8.79
C ASN A 128 -13.92 23.05 7.55
N LEU A 129 -12.90 22.68 6.78
CA LEU A 129 -12.44 23.39 5.58
C LEU A 129 -12.72 22.60 4.28
N SER A 130 -12.89 23.34 3.18
CA SER A 130 -13.05 22.79 1.83
C SER A 130 -11.86 21.91 1.41
N LEU A 131 -12.14 20.81 0.72
CA LEU A 131 -11.14 19.90 0.15
C LEU A 131 -10.56 20.37 -1.18
N ILE A 132 -11.24 21.28 -1.88
CA ILE A 132 -10.95 21.63 -3.28
C ILE A 132 -10.21 22.98 -3.38
N GLU A 133 -10.48 23.89 -2.45
CA GLU A 133 -9.98 25.27 -2.51
C GLU A 133 -8.52 25.42 -2.05
N SER A 134 -7.86 26.46 -2.55
CA SER A 134 -6.56 26.90 -2.04
C SER A 134 -6.71 27.47 -0.63
N LEU A 135 -5.88 27.02 0.29
CA LEU A 135 -5.93 27.47 1.68
C LEU A 135 -5.05 28.71 1.89
N PRO A 136 -5.54 29.75 2.59
CA PRO A 136 -4.67 30.79 3.16
C PRO A 136 -3.64 30.20 4.12
N GLU A 137 -2.49 30.86 4.29
CA GLU A 137 -1.38 30.37 5.13
C GLU A 137 -1.79 30.01 6.57
N LYS A 138 -2.68 30.80 7.18
CA LYS A 138 -3.24 30.50 8.51
C LYS A 138 -4.01 29.17 8.54
N SER A 139 -4.80 28.91 7.50
CA SER A 139 -5.56 27.66 7.35
C SER A 139 -4.64 26.48 7.02
N GLN A 140 -3.56 26.70 6.26
CA GLN A 140 -2.53 25.68 6.01
C GLN A 140 -1.88 25.23 7.32
N LYS A 141 -1.51 26.15 8.23
CA LYS A 141 -0.94 25.83 9.55
C LYS A 141 -1.91 25.03 10.43
N GLU A 142 -3.20 25.34 10.39
CA GLU A 142 -4.22 24.60 11.15
C GLU A 142 -4.48 23.20 10.57
N VAL A 143 -4.57 23.08 9.24
CA VAL A 143 -4.66 21.78 8.55
C VAL A 143 -3.43 20.93 8.84
N LEU A 144 -2.23 21.50 8.78
CA LEU A 144 -1.01 20.84 9.22
C LEU A 144 -1.16 20.34 10.65
N ARG A 145 -1.52 21.21 11.61
CA ARG A 145 -1.69 20.79 13.02
C ARG A 145 -2.61 19.58 13.17
N LEU A 146 -3.78 19.59 12.50
CA LEU A 146 -4.82 18.56 12.63
C LEU A 146 -4.63 17.30 11.76
N SER A 147 -3.79 17.37 10.72
CA SER A 147 -3.51 16.23 9.83
C SER A 147 -2.84 15.07 10.59
N PRO A 148 -3.24 13.80 10.39
CA PRO A 148 -2.58 12.66 11.02
C PRO A 148 -1.15 12.48 10.49
N PRO A 149 -0.20 12.02 11.31
CA PRO A 149 1.16 11.71 10.86
C PRO A 149 1.15 10.67 9.73
N ILE A 150 2.12 10.79 8.82
CA ILE A 150 2.45 9.79 7.80
C ILE A 150 3.63 8.98 8.31
N VAL A 151 3.44 7.68 8.52
CA VAL A 151 4.52 6.76 8.84
C VAL A 151 5.03 6.11 7.55
N TYR A 152 6.34 6.10 7.35
CA TYR A 152 6.99 5.46 6.22
C TYR A 152 8.19 4.64 6.72
N ASN A 153 8.18 3.35 6.41
CA ASN A 153 9.28 2.43 6.69
C ASN A 153 9.80 1.86 5.37
N GLY A 154 10.74 2.57 4.75
CA GLY A 154 11.43 2.10 3.55
C GLY A 154 12.82 1.53 3.85
N ARG A 155 13.47 1.07 2.79
CA ARG A 155 14.91 0.78 2.77
C ARG A 155 15.71 2.08 2.94
N PRO A 156 17.00 2.03 3.32
CA PRO A 156 17.78 3.25 3.54
C PRO A 156 17.83 4.21 2.34
N ASP A 157 17.90 3.68 1.10
CA ASP A 157 17.92 4.50 -0.13
C ASP A 157 16.60 5.24 -0.39
N GLU A 158 15.49 4.67 0.06
CA GLU A 158 14.15 5.24 -0.01
C GLU A 158 13.97 6.35 1.05
N ASN A 159 14.28 6.04 2.31
CA ASN A 159 14.24 7.01 3.42
C ASN A 159 15.12 8.24 3.10
N ASP A 160 16.33 8.03 2.58
CA ASP A 160 17.23 9.12 2.16
C ASP A 160 16.71 9.94 0.98
N SER A 161 15.93 9.34 0.08
CA SER A 161 15.27 10.08 -1.00
C SER A 161 14.22 11.05 -0.46
N LEU A 162 13.50 10.65 0.60
CA LEU A 162 12.49 11.46 1.29
C LEU A 162 13.14 12.53 2.19
N ARG A 163 14.25 12.22 2.88
CA ARG A 163 15.06 13.25 3.58
C ARG A 163 15.50 14.37 2.63
N LYS A 164 15.93 14.01 1.42
CA LYS A 164 16.28 14.98 0.38
C LYS A 164 15.07 15.75 -0.13
N ALA A 165 13.87 15.15 -0.17
CA ALA A 165 12.62 15.82 -0.49
C ALA A 165 12.27 16.93 0.52
N ILE A 166 12.43 16.66 1.82
CA ILE A 166 12.16 17.57 2.96
C ILE A 166 13.04 18.85 2.92
N ASN A 167 13.99 18.95 2.00
CA ASN A 167 14.87 20.09 1.80
C ASN A 167 14.60 20.88 0.49
N GLN A 168 13.56 20.55 -0.28
CA GLN A 168 13.30 21.16 -1.61
C GLN A 168 12.43 22.44 -1.60
N GLY A 169 11.91 22.86 -0.44
CA GLY A 169 11.14 24.10 -0.25
C GLY A 169 9.64 24.02 -0.59
N GLY A 170 8.87 25.04 -0.17
CA GLY A 170 7.42 25.15 -0.40
C GLY A 170 6.52 24.31 0.55
N TYR A 171 5.21 24.54 0.50
CA TYR A 171 4.23 23.96 1.43
C TYR A 171 4.28 22.41 1.52
N ARG A 172 4.47 21.71 0.39
CA ARG A 172 4.62 20.23 0.40
C ARG A 172 5.82 19.77 1.22
N THR A 173 6.89 20.55 1.22
CA THR A 173 8.11 20.27 1.98
C THR A 173 7.90 20.54 3.47
N GLU A 174 7.18 21.62 3.82
CA GLU A 174 6.75 21.89 5.20
C GLU A 174 5.82 20.79 5.73
N PHE A 175 4.88 20.32 4.90
CA PHE A 175 4.00 19.20 5.21
C PHE A 175 4.79 17.93 5.52
N LEU A 176 5.70 17.53 4.63
CA LEU A 176 6.56 16.36 4.87
C LEU A 176 7.42 16.55 6.13
N ARG A 177 7.99 17.75 6.36
CA ARG A 177 8.77 18.03 7.58
C ARG A 177 7.95 17.91 8.87
N SER A 178 6.68 18.29 8.83
CA SER A 178 5.78 18.25 9.99
C SER A 178 5.08 16.91 10.21
N LYS A 179 4.99 16.05 9.19
CA LYS A 179 4.14 14.84 9.22
C LYS A 179 4.82 13.55 8.81
N LEU A 180 5.95 13.57 8.11
CA LEU A 180 6.61 12.34 7.70
C LEU A 180 7.51 11.80 8.82
N HIS A 181 7.13 10.67 9.39
CA HIS A 181 7.92 9.92 10.34
C HIS A 181 8.57 8.73 9.63
N LEU A 182 9.87 8.85 9.38
CA LEU A 182 10.68 7.79 8.82
C LEU A 182 11.04 6.78 9.92
N ILE A 183 10.81 5.50 9.66
CA ILE A 183 11.34 4.39 10.45
C ILE A 183 12.54 3.86 9.67
N ASP A 184 13.73 4.01 10.25
CA ASP A 184 14.95 3.45 9.68
C ASP A 184 15.13 1.97 10.01
N THR A 185 15.89 1.31 9.14
CA THR A 185 16.22 -0.11 9.22
C THR A 185 17.71 -0.31 8.94
N ASP A 186 18.33 -1.22 9.67
CA ASP A 186 19.70 -1.70 9.49
C ASP A 186 19.81 -2.78 8.40
N ARG A 187 18.69 -3.33 7.91
CA ARG A 187 18.65 -4.46 6.98
C ARG A 187 18.97 -4.13 5.52
N GLY A 188 19.29 -2.87 5.21
CA GLY A 188 19.76 -2.45 3.89
C GLY A 188 18.79 -2.84 2.76
N GLU A 189 19.32 -3.42 1.68
CA GLU A 189 18.52 -3.84 0.51
C GLU A 189 17.61 -5.05 0.76
N LEU A 190 17.85 -5.82 1.83
CA LEU A 190 17.08 -7.03 2.19
C LEU A 190 15.73 -6.72 2.85
N PHE A 191 15.51 -5.45 3.22
CA PHE A 191 14.31 -5.01 3.89
C PHE A 191 13.11 -4.99 2.93
N ASN A 192 12.07 -5.74 3.27
CA ASN A 192 10.93 -6.02 2.39
C ASN A 192 9.57 -5.84 3.10
N SER A 193 8.45 -6.08 2.41
CA SER A 193 7.10 -5.83 2.94
C SER A 193 6.77 -6.60 4.23
N LEU A 194 7.37 -7.77 4.48
CA LEU A 194 7.22 -8.51 5.73
C LEU A 194 7.90 -7.78 6.90
N ASP A 195 9.09 -7.24 6.63
CA ASP A 195 9.84 -6.46 7.61
C ASP A 195 9.16 -5.11 7.89
N GLN A 196 8.44 -4.56 6.90
CA GLN A 196 7.58 -3.39 7.07
C GLN A 196 6.41 -3.68 8.03
N VAL A 197 5.80 -4.87 7.97
CA VAL A 197 4.78 -5.29 8.96
C VAL A 197 5.40 -5.47 10.35
N ARG A 198 6.58 -6.08 10.45
CA ARG A 198 7.26 -6.33 11.74
C ARG A 198 7.85 -5.07 12.41
N SER A 199 8.02 -3.98 11.66
CA SER A 199 8.65 -2.74 12.14
C SER A 199 7.69 -1.56 12.32
N ILE A 200 6.42 -1.70 11.93
CA ILE A 200 5.46 -0.59 11.99
C ILE A 200 5.22 -0.13 13.43
N ARG A 201 5.29 1.19 13.63
CA ARG A 201 5.01 1.88 14.89
C ARG A 201 4.45 3.26 14.60
N LEU A 202 3.75 3.84 15.57
CA LEU A 202 3.36 5.24 15.51
C LEU A 202 4.58 6.13 15.89
N PRO A 203 4.52 7.45 15.68
CA PRO A 203 5.65 8.34 15.93
C PRO A 203 6.26 8.21 17.33
N ASP A 204 5.41 8.22 18.36
CA ASP A 204 5.81 8.33 19.77
C ASP A 204 5.53 7.05 20.59
N ARG A 205 4.89 6.04 19.98
CA ARG A 205 4.52 4.79 20.66
C ARG A 205 4.35 3.60 19.71
N LYS A 206 4.18 2.41 20.28
CA LYS A 206 3.76 1.22 19.53
C LYS A 206 2.32 1.37 19.03
N LEU A 207 2.01 0.63 17.98
CA LEU A 207 0.65 0.40 17.51
C LEU A 207 -0.01 -0.61 18.46
N GLU A 208 -1.27 -0.38 18.84
CA GLU A 208 -1.98 -1.13 19.89
C GLU A 208 -3.45 -1.38 19.50
N SER A 209 -4.11 -2.31 20.21
CA SER A 209 -5.53 -2.63 19.98
C SER A 209 -6.42 -1.39 20.15
N GLY A 210 -7.34 -1.18 19.22
CA GLY A 210 -8.21 0.00 19.18
C GLY A 210 -7.69 1.15 18.30
N ASP A 211 -6.40 1.16 17.91
CA ASP A 211 -5.89 2.11 16.91
C ASP A 211 -6.57 1.89 15.55
N ARG A 212 -6.74 2.96 14.77
CA ARG A 212 -7.13 2.91 13.35
C ARG A 212 -6.04 3.53 12.49
N ILE A 213 -5.58 2.78 11.49
CA ILE A 213 -4.58 3.24 10.51
C ILE A 213 -5.14 3.23 9.10
N GLY A 214 -4.81 4.26 8.34
CA GLY A 214 -5.02 4.30 6.89
C GLY A 214 -3.78 3.79 6.17
N ILE A 215 -3.88 2.81 5.27
CA ILE A 215 -2.73 2.25 4.53
C ILE A 215 -2.81 2.65 3.06
N VAL A 216 -1.76 3.28 2.53
CA VAL A 216 -1.70 3.78 1.15
C VAL A 216 -0.77 2.91 0.31
N VAL A 217 -1.35 2.16 -0.63
CA VAL A 217 -0.70 0.99 -1.22
C VAL A 217 -1.35 0.60 -2.57
N ARG A 218 -0.60 -0.09 -3.45
CA ARG A 218 -1.17 -0.71 -4.66
C ARG A 218 -2.00 -1.95 -4.31
N PRO A 219 -3.15 -2.23 -4.95
CA PRO A 219 -4.00 -3.40 -4.67
C PRO A 219 -3.26 -4.74 -4.52
N GLY A 220 -2.37 -5.09 -5.46
CA GLY A 220 -1.56 -6.30 -5.37
C GLY A 220 -0.67 -6.39 -4.11
N GLN A 221 -0.06 -5.27 -3.71
CA GLN A 221 0.76 -5.19 -2.49
C GLN A 221 -0.11 -5.21 -1.23
N ALA A 222 -1.30 -4.59 -1.27
CA ALA A 222 -2.24 -4.52 -0.17
C ALA A 222 -2.69 -5.91 0.27
N VAL A 223 -3.11 -6.76 -0.68
CA VAL A 223 -3.54 -8.14 -0.36
C VAL A 223 -2.41 -8.90 0.31
N ARG A 224 -1.20 -8.92 -0.27
CA ARG A 224 -0.05 -9.61 0.33
C ARG A 224 0.31 -9.08 1.73
N LEU A 225 0.23 -7.77 1.94
CA LEU A 225 0.44 -7.15 3.26
C LEU A 225 -0.57 -7.66 4.30
N LEU A 226 -1.85 -7.69 3.96
CA LEU A 226 -2.92 -8.11 4.88
C LEU A 226 -2.76 -9.57 5.31
N HIS A 227 -2.30 -10.46 4.42
CA HIS A 227 -1.96 -11.84 4.78
C HIS A 227 -0.71 -11.95 5.69
N PHE A 228 0.24 -11.02 5.62
CA PHE A 228 1.34 -10.93 6.59
C PHE A 228 0.85 -10.40 7.94
N MET A 229 0.00 -9.38 7.97
CA MET A 229 -0.54 -8.80 9.20
C MET A 229 -1.37 -9.79 10.01
N ASN A 230 -2.06 -10.74 9.35
CA ASN A 230 -2.88 -11.74 10.03
C ASN A 230 -2.09 -12.95 10.56
N ASN A 231 -0.78 -13.03 10.26
CA ASN A 231 0.07 -14.06 10.83
C ASN A 231 0.64 -13.57 12.16
N LEU A 232 0.21 -14.20 13.26
CA LEU A 232 0.57 -13.81 14.64
C LEU A 232 2.09 -13.77 14.88
N ASN A 233 2.88 -14.58 14.15
CA ASN A 233 4.34 -14.58 14.25
C ASN A 233 4.99 -13.27 13.75
N ASN A 234 4.24 -12.42 13.05
CA ASN A 234 4.72 -11.13 12.55
C ASN A 234 4.50 -9.96 13.53
N GLY A 235 3.84 -10.20 14.67
CA GLY A 235 3.70 -9.22 15.74
C GLY A 235 2.84 -8.01 15.41
N PHE A 236 2.05 -8.04 14.35
CA PHE A 236 1.04 -6.99 14.10
C PHE A 236 -0.07 -7.12 15.16
N PRO A 237 -0.46 -6.04 15.87
CA PRO A 237 -1.39 -6.16 17.00
C PRO A 237 -2.80 -6.53 16.54
N SER A 238 -3.43 -7.45 17.26
CA SER A 238 -4.86 -7.74 17.10
C SER A 238 -5.71 -6.56 17.56
N GLY A 239 -6.85 -6.34 16.89
CA GLY A 239 -7.80 -5.27 17.25
C GLY A 239 -7.45 -3.88 16.73
N VAL A 240 -6.35 -3.72 15.97
CA VAL A 240 -6.14 -2.53 15.13
C VAL A 240 -7.15 -2.54 13.98
N LYS A 241 -7.80 -1.42 13.71
CA LYS A 241 -8.66 -1.22 12.54
C LYS A 241 -7.83 -0.73 11.34
N VAL A 242 -8.06 -1.32 10.17
CA VAL A 242 -7.28 -1.05 8.96
C VAL A 242 -8.20 -0.55 7.85
N LYS A 243 -7.96 0.67 7.37
CA LYS A 243 -8.60 1.22 6.17
C LYS A 243 -7.56 1.27 5.05
N ILE A 244 -7.78 0.56 3.95
CA ILE A 244 -6.92 0.61 2.77
C ILE A 244 -7.37 1.77 1.88
N PHE A 245 -6.43 2.60 1.44
CA PHE A 245 -6.63 3.63 0.44
C PHE A 245 -5.89 3.23 -0.84
N PRO A 246 -6.49 2.41 -1.73
CA PRO A 246 -5.78 1.86 -2.87
C PRO A 246 -5.45 2.94 -3.92
N VAL A 247 -4.26 2.82 -4.51
CA VAL A 247 -3.71 3.71 -5.54
C VAL A 247 -3.50 2.93 -6.84
N ARG A 248 -4.16 3.29 -7.95
CA ARG A 248 -4.15 2.52 -9.23
C ARG A 248 -4.32 1.02 -8.94
N THR A 249 -3.59 0.09 -9.54
CA THR A 249 -2.30 0.04 -10.27
C THR A 249 -2.22 0.91 -11.53
N GLY A 250 -2.88 0.51 -12.61
CA GLY A 250 -2.72 1.02 -13.97
C GLY A 250 -2.79 -0.13 -14.99
N GLN A 251 -3.62 0.01 -16.03
CA GLN A 251 -4.09 -1.08 -16.91
C GLN A 251 -2.98 -2.03 -17.39
N GLU A 252 -1.89 -1.50 -17.95
CA GLU A 252 -0.75 -2.30 -18.46
C GLU A 252 -0.04 -3.13 -17.38
N GLY A 253 -0.07 -2.66 -16.13
CA GLY A 253 0.60 -3.31 -15.00
C GLY A 253 -0.23 -4.41 -14.34
N ILE A 254 -1.57 -4.32 -14.37
CA ILE A 254 -2.48 -5.17 -13.57
C ILE A 254 -2.16 -6.67 -13.72
N PRO A 255 -2.15 -7.29 -14.92
CA PRO A 255 -1.97 -8.74 -15.02
C PRO A 255 -0.58 -9.20 -14.55
N ALA A 256 0.46 -8.43 -14.87
CA ALA A 256 1.83 -8.78 -14.51
C ALA A 256 2.10 -8.60 -13.01
N HIS A 257 1.58 -7.51 -12.43
CA HIS A 257 1.70 -7.17 -11.02
C HIS A 257 0.90 -8.15 -10.15
N HIS A 258 -0.37 -8.43 -10.49
CA HIS A 258 -1.23 -9.35 -9.74
C HIS A 258 -0.61 -10.76 -9.73
N ILE A 259 -0.17 -11.27 -10.90
CA ILE A 259 0.55 -12.55 -10.97
C ILE A 259 1.79 -12.57 -10.05
N GLN A 260 2.57 -11.47 -10.01
CA GLN A 260 3.81 -11.39 -9.25
C GLN A 260 3.58 -11.32 -7.74
N GLU A 261 2.60 -10.53 -7.29
CA GLU A 261 2.24 -10.44 -5.87
C GLU A 261 1.57 -11.74 -5.39
N THR A 262 0.72 -12.40 -6.19
CA THR A 262 0.18 -13.73 -5.86
C THR A 262 1.29 -14.78 -5.80
N CYS A 263 2.24 -14.82 -6.73
CA CYS A 263 3.39 -15.74 -6.64
C CYS A 263 4.22 -15.50 -5.37
N GLY A 264 4.40 -14.24 -4.98
CA GLY A 264 5.06 -13.87 -3.72
C GLY A 264 4.26 -14.32 -2.50
N LEU A 265 2.95 -14.17 -2.51
CA LEU A 265 2.09 -14.61 -1.40
C LEU A 265 2.09 -16.15 -1.25
N LEU A 266 2.09 -16.90 -2.35
CA LEU A 266 2.23 -18.37 -2.34
C LEU A 266 3.54 -18.81 -1.64
N TYR A 267 4.63 -18.08 -1.84
CA TYR A 267 5.92 -18.35 -1.19
C TYR A 267 5.80 -18.25 0.33
N TYR A 268 5.31 -17.11 0.81
CA TYR A 268 5.23 -16.85 2.24
C TYR A 268 4.12 -17.65 2.94
N LEU A 269 3.08 -18.08 2.23
CA LEU A 269 2.03 -18.93 2.80
C LEU A 269 2.50 -20.39 2.92
N PHE A 270 2.94 -20.99 1.81
CA PHE A 270 3.19 -22.42 1.75
C PHE A 270 4.65 -22.80 2.06
N THR A 271 5.62 -21.95 1.72
CA THR A 271 7.05 -22.27 1.88
C THR A 271 7.59 -21.79 3.23
N THR A 272 7.53 -20.49 3.52
CA THR A 272 8.13 -19.95 4.76
C THR A 272 7.17 -19.86 5.95
N ARG A 273 5.86 -19.91 5.69
CA ARG A 273 4.78 -19.77 6.68
C ARG A 273 4.78 -18.42 7.43
N ASP A 274 5.28 -17.35 6.79
CA ASP A 274 5.18 -15.96 7.27
C ASP A 274 3.87 -15.27 6.84
N ALA A 275 3.03 -15.90 6.01
CA ALA A 275 1.69 -15.41 5.65
C ALA A 275 0.59 -16.33 6.18
N ALA A 276 -0.58 -15.78 6.50
CA ALA A 276 -1.78 -16.52 6.86
C ALA A 276 -2.66 -16.80 5.64
N GLU A 277 -3.49 -17.84 5.70
CA GLU A 277 -4.41 -18.21 4.60
C GLU A 277 -5.53 -17.17 4.42
N GLU A 278 -5.99 -16.53 5.50
CA GLU A 278 -6.90 -15.37 5.42
C GLU A 278 -6.17 -14.03 5.67
N PRO A 279 -6.62 -12.93 5.05
CA PRO A 279 -6.08 -11.60 5.25
C PRO A 279 -6.56 -11.00 6.58
N TYR A 280 -5.81 -10.02 7.10
CA TYR A 280 -6.19 -9.28 8.30
C TYR A 280 -7.47 -8.47 8.02
N PRO A 281 -8.45 -8.38 8.94
CA PRO A 281 -9.69 -7.65 8.71
C PRO A 281 -9.46 -6.18 8.31
N TYR A 282 -10.12 -5.74 7.23
CA TYR A 282 -9.91 -4.42 6.65
C TYR A 282 -11.17 -3.84 6.00
N GLU A 283 -11.17 -2.52 5.88
CA GLU A 283 -12.10 -1.71 5.11
C GLU A 283 -11.33 -1.10 3.91
N TYR A 284 -12.03 -0.68 2.85
CA TYR A 284 -11.46 0.06 1.72
C TYR A 284 -12.47 1.05 1.11
#